data_AF-A0A875RQC2-F1
#
_entry.id   AF-A0A875RQC2-F1
#
_cell.length_a   1.000
_cell.length_b   1.000
_cell.length_c   1.000
_cell.angle_alpha   90.00
_cell.angle_beta   90.00
_cell.angle_gamma   90.00
#
_symmetry.space_group_name_H-M   'P 1'
#
loop_
_entity.id
_entity.type
_entity.pdbx_description
1 polymer ?
#
loop_
_entity_poly.entity_id
_entity_poly.type
_entity_poly.pdbx_seq_one_letter_code
_entity_poly.pdbx_strand_id
1 'polypeptide(L)'
;MSWSGFKKAVNRAGAHVMMKTAKHSEVTVDTEFDHKEESFKKFNGLTTELEQDMAMFVKNFERLIEVQLNIVKTIDSFYGDYSFQIEGDKTAIMESGVESESETTNPRDGISLEYLKLLNEIKELVLPELLEPMQVTVIDPVSDLKSYNEEIQRLISKRGRKKFDYDVLKTKFDKLQREVDGLDYSVRSGNSAAEAKQQLIKQVERLDEVKLDFTQAQSIYEELNGRLKNELDQYLSLRFSLLDPTFESFIKIQTKLYGDLYEKLTSNTLSIDGMTIEEYNAEKIDDRLDQILAKMKGLGLLNMA
;
A
#
# COMPACT_ATOMS: atom_id res chain seq x y z
N MET A 1 15.42 0.27 22.96
CA MET A 1 14.99 1.48 23.69
C MET A 1 15.91 1.70 24.88
N SER A 2 16.37 2.93 25.14
CA SER A 2 17.28 3.23 26.26
C SER A 2 16.54 3.31 27.59
N TRP A 3 17.23 3.01 28.70
CA TRP A 3 16.75 3.17 30.08
C TRP A 3 16.24 4.60 30.36
N SER A 4 16.89 5.61 29.77
CA SER A 4 16.47 7.01 29.83
C SER A 4 15.14 7.27 29.10
N GLY A 5 14.86 6.54 28.02
CA GLY A 5 13.58 6.59 27.30
C GLY A 5 12.43 6.00 28.11
N PHE A 6 12.66 4.87 28.78
CA PHE A 6 11.69 4.24 29.67
C PHE A 6 11.29 5.16 30.83
N LYS A 7 12.27 5.75 31.53
CA LYS A 7 12.02 6.70 32.63
C LYS A 7 11.18 7.91 32.18
N LYS A 8 11.47 8.46 31.00
CA LYS A 8 10.69 9.57 30.42
C LYS A 8 9.26 9.14 30.08
N ALA A 9 9.06 7.93 29.56
CA ALA A 9 7.73 7.41 29.25
C ALA A 9 6.86 7.22 30.51
N VAL A 10 7.42 6.61 31.57
CA VAL A 10 6.72 6.43 32.86
C VAL A 10 6.36 7.78 33.49
N ASN A 11 7.31 8.74 33.48
CA ASN A 11 7.05 10.08 34.00
C ASN A 11 5.92 10.80 33.24
N ARG A 12 5.85 10.65 31.91
CA ARG A 12 4.75 11.21 31.11
C ARG A 12 3.42 10.56 31.42
N ALA A 13 3.38 9.22 31.56
CA ALA A 13 2.15 8.51 31.91
C ALA A 13 1.58 8.99 33.25
N GLY A 14 2.42 9.13 34.28
CA GLY A 14 2.01 9.69 35.57
C GLY A 14 1.55 11.15 35.47
N ALA A 15 2.25 11.98 34.70
CA ALA A 15 1.86 13.36 34.47
C ALA A 15 0.53 13.49 33.71
N HIS A 16 0.23 12.56 32.82
CA HIS A 16 -0.99 12.60 32.00
C HIS A 16 -2.25 12.34 32.84
N VAL A 17 -2.13 11.48 33.86
CA VAL A 17 -3.18 11.27 34.86
C VAL A 17 -3.33 12.53 35.70
N MET A 18 -2.23 13.12 36.19
CA MET A 18 -2.29 14.35 37.00
C MET A 18 -2.93 15.51 36.25
N MET A 19 -2.56 15.78 35.00
CA MET A 19 -3.17 16.85 34.19
C MET A 19 -4.66 16.60 33.98
N LYS A 20 -5.09 15.36 33.69
CA LYS A 20 -6.53 15.03 33.56
C LYS A 20 -7.32 15.22 34.85
N THR A 21 -6.70 14.97 36.01
CA THR A 21 -7.36 15.12 37.33
C THR A 21 -7.30 16.54 37.88
N ALA A 22 -6.41 17.39 37.36
CA ALA A 22 -6.28 18.76 37.81
C ALA A 22 -7.38 19.64 37.20
N LYS A 23 -8.31 20.10 38.02
CA LYS A 23 -9.42 21.01 37.61
C LYS A 23 -8.97 22.31 36.93
N HIS A 24 -7.68 22.66 36.97
CA HIS A 24 -7.12 23.93 36.48
C HIS A 24 -5.85 23.75 35.62
N SER A 25 -5.63 22.60 34.98
CA SER A 25 -4.52 22.50 34.03
C SER A 25 -4.91 23.11 32.69
N GLU A 26 -4.22 24.17 32.27
CA GLU A 26 -4.35 24.70 30.91
C GLU A 26 -3.59 23.79 29.94
N VAL A 27 -4.30 23.30 28.93
CA VAL A 27 -3.69 22.53 27.83
C VAL A 27 -3.51 23.48 26.65
N THR A 28 -2.33 23.46 26.04
CA THR A 28 -2.10 24.28 24.84
C THR A 28 -2.99 23.80 23.70
N VAL A 29 -3.69 24.70 23.03
CA VAL A 29 -4.50 24.42 21.84
C VAL A 29 -3.81 25.06 20.63
N ASP A 30 -3.66 24.32 19.54
CA ASP A 30 -3.01 24.80 18.31
C ASP A 30 -3.87 24.41 17.11
N THR A 31 -4.98 25.12 16.94
CA THR A 31 -6.00 24.82 15.92
C THR A 31 -5.42 24.80 14.51
N GLU A 32 -4.44 25.68 14.24
CA GLU A 32 -3.75 25.74 12.96
C GLU A 32 -3.00 24.44 12.66
N PHE A 33 -2.23 23.93 13.62
CA PHE A 33 -1.54 22.65 13.45
C PHE A 33 -2.52 21.49 13.36
N ASP A 34 -3.60 21.51 14.16
CA ASP A 34 -4.58 20.43 14.20
C ASP A 34 -5.24 20.23 12.83
N HIS A 35 -5.56 21.31 12.10
CA HIS A 35 -6.06 21.23 10.72
C HIS A 35 -5.03 20.65 9.73
N LYS A 36 -3.76 21.03 9.87
CA LYS A 36 -2.68 20.50 9.02
C LYS A 36 -2.44 19.01 9.29
N GLU A 37 -2.46 18.61 10.56
CA GLU A 37 -2.33 17.20 10.96
C GLU A 37 -3.48 16.37 10.42
N GLU A 38 -4.72 16.86 10.46
CA GLU A 38 -5.87 16.17 9.88
C GLU A 38 -5.72 15.99 8.36
N SER A 39 -5.29 17.04 7.66
CA SER A 39 -5.03 16.99 6.21
C SER A 39 -3.93 15.99 5.87
N PHE A 40 -2.84 15.97 6.64
CA PHE A 40 -1.76 15.00 6.51
C PHE A 40 -2.23 13.56 6.78
N LYS A 41 -3.06 13.32 7.81
CA LYS A 41 -3.61 11.99 8.09
C LYS A 41 -4.43 11.44 6.94
N LYS A 42 -5.27 12.28 6.33
CA LYS A 42 -6.03 11.92 5.13
C LYS A 42 -5.10 11.56 3.98
N PHE A 43 -4.10 12.41 3.72
CA PHE A 43 -3.10 12.16 2.68
C PHE A 43 -2.33 10.85 2.89
N ASN A 44 -1.82 10.60 4.10
CA ASN A 44 -1.09 9.38 4.44
C ASN A 44 -1.96 8.11 4.27
N GLY A 45 -3.24 8.19 4.66
CA GLY A 45 -4.19 7.09 4.43
C GLY A 45 -4.34 6.77 2.94
N LEU A 46 -4.57 7.79 2.11
CA LEU A 46 -4.68 7.65 0.66
C LEU A 46 -3.40 7.10 0.02
N THR A 47 -2.22 7.54 0.47
CA THR A 47 -0.94 7.00 -0.03
C THR A 47 -0.78 5.51 0.28
N THR A 48 -1.19 5.08 1.47
CA THR A 48 -1.11 3.66 1.88
C THR A 48 -2.05 2.78 1.06
N GLU A 49 -3.28 3.26 0.85
CA GLU A 49 -4.26 2.58 0.01
C GLU A 49 -3.78 2.48 -1.44
N LEU A 50 -3.26 3.58 -1.99
CA LEU A 50 -2.71 3.63 -3.35
C LEU A 50 -1.56 2.64 -3.56
N GLU A 51 -0.58 2.60 -2.65
CA GLU A 51 0.54 1.65 -2.72
C GLU A 51 0.02 0.20 -2.73
N GLN A 52 -0.91 -0.11 -1.83
CA GLN A 52 -1.46 -1.45 -1.69
C GLN A 52 -2.22 -1.88 -2.96
N ASP A 53 -3.04 -0.99 -3.53
CA ASP A 53 -3.82 -1.27 -4.73
C ASP A 53 -2.93 -1.42 -5.97
N MET A 54 -1.90 -0.58 -6.11
CA MET A 54 -0.93 -0.68 -7.21
C MET A 54 -0.14 -1.99 -7.15
N ALA A 55 0.33 -2.39 -5.96
CA ALA A 55 1.00 -3.67 -5.77
C ALA A 55 0.07 -4.87 -6.06
N MET A 56 -1.20 -4.77 -5.65
CA MET A 56 -2.19 -5.80 -5.96
C MET A 56 -2.50 -5.88 -7.45
N PHE A 57 -2.55 -4.76 -8.17
CA PHE A 57 -2.76 -4.73 -9.61
C PHE A 57 -1.70 -5.56 -10.34
N VAL A 58 -0.42 -5.34 -10.04
CA VAL A 58 0.71 -6.10 -10.62
C VAL A 58 0.54 -7.59 -10.38
N LYS A 59 0.36 -7.97 -9.10
CA LYS A 59 0.26 -9.36 -8.67
C LYS A 59 -0.94 -10.08 -9.29
N ASN A 60 -2.08 -9.39 -9.42
CA ASN A 60 -3.27 -9.96 -10.03
C ASN A 60 -3.06 -10.19 -11.52
N PHE A 61 -2.34 -9.31 -12.20
CA PHE A 61 -2.02 -9.46 -13.62
C PHE A 61 -1.09 -10.65 -13.88
N GLU A 62 -0.02 -10.78 -13.10
CA GLU A 62 0.87 -11.96 -13.15
C GLU A 62 0.09 -13.26 -12.92
N ARG A 63 -0.78 -13.26 -11.89
CA ARG A 63 -1.59 -14.43 -11.55
C ARG A 63 -2.61 -14.76 -12.64
N LEU A 64 -3.19 -13.77 -13.30
CA LEU A 64 -4.11 -13.99 -14.41
C LEU A 64 -3.43 -14.75 -15.55
N ILE A 65 -2.23 -14.32 -15.94
CA ILE A 65 -1.44 -14.99 -16.98
C ILE A 65 -1.04 -16.40 -16.54
N GLU A 66 -0.66 -16.59 -15.28
CA GLU A 66 -0.35 -17.93 -14.75
C GLU A 66 -1.56 -18.87 -14.79
N VAL A 67 -2.74 -18.39 -14.41
CA VAL A 67 -3.99 -19.15 -14.49
C VAL A 67 -4.33 -19.50 -15.93
N GLN A 68 -4.23 -18.54 -16.86
CA GLN A 68 -4.43 -18.79 -18.29
C GLN A 68 -3.48 -19.86 -18.81
N LEU A 69 -2.19 -19.76 -18.47
CA LEU A 69 -1.19 -20.74 -18.86
C LEU A 69 -1.52 -22.15 -18.33
N ASN A 70 -1.98 -22.25 -17.08
CA ASN A 70 -2.38 -23.53 -16.48
C ASN A 70 -3.62 -24.13 -17.17
N ILE A 71 -4.62 -23.30 -17.51
CA ILE A 71 -5.79 -23.74 -18.28
C ILE A 71 -5.33 -24.34 -19.62
N VAL A 72 -4.46 -23.65 -20.35
CA VAL A 72 -3.99 -24.12 -21.66
C VAL A 72 -3.16 -25.40 -21.53
N LYS A 73 -2.31 -25.51 -20.52
CA LYS A 73 -1.57 -26.76 -20.23
C LYS A 73 -2.52 -27.95 -20.00
N THR A 74 -3.59 -27.73 -19.22
CA THR A 74 -4.60 -28.77 -18.99
C THR A 74 -5.35 -29.10 -20.28
N ILE A 75 -5.74 -28.11 -21.07
CA ILE A 75 -6.38 -28.32 -22.38
C ILE A 75 -5.46 -29.13 -23.29
N ASP A 76 -4.20 -28.73 -23.43
CA ASP A 76 -3.20 -29.41 -24.25
C ASP A 76 -2.97 -30.87 -23.80
N SER A 77 -3.04 -31.13 -22.49
CA SER A 77 -2.87 -32.49 -21.94
C SER A 77 -3.97 -33.48 -22.36
N PHE A 78 -5.16 -33.01 -22.75
CA PHE A 78 -6.18 -33.88 -23.35
C PHE A 78 -5.77 -34.38 -24.75
N TYR A 79 -4.79 -33.73 -25.39
CA TYR A 79 -4.27 -34.09 -26.71
C TYR A 79 -2.94 -34.88 -26.68
N GLY A 80 -2.32 -35.07 -25.50
CA GLY A 80 -1.11 -35.91 -25.31
C GLY A 80 -0.18 -35.42 -24.20
N ASP A 81 0.99 -36.04 -24.04
CA ASP A 81 2.00 -35.61 -23.06
C ASP A 81 2.57 -34.21 -23.40
N TYR A 82 2.60 -33.35 -22.38
CA TYR A 82 3.09 -31.98 -22.46
C TYR A 82 4.59 -31.93 -22.83
N SER A 83 4.92 -31.35 -23.98
CA SER A 83 6.31 -31.11 -24.37
C SER A 83 6.44 -29.88 -25.26
N PHE A 84 7.31 -28.95 -24.86
CA PHE A 84 7.64 -27.73 -25.61
C PHE A 84 8.46 -28.00 -26.90
N GLN A 85 8.90 -29.24 -27.13
CA GLN A 85 9.82 -29.60 -28.21
C GLN A 85 9.13 -30.15 -29.47
N ILE A 86 7.80 -30.19 -29.50
CA ILE A 86 7.05 -30.84 -30.56
C ILE A 86 6.56 -29.78 -31.56
N GLU A 87 6.95 -29.92 -32.84
CA GLU A 87 6.43 -29.10 -33.94
C GLU A 87 4.99 -29.56 -34.27
N GLY A 88 4.06 -28.60 -34.34
CA GLY A 88 2.70 -28.87 -34.80
C GLY A 88 2.70 -29.01 -36.32
N ASP A 89 2.00 -30.03 -36.83
CA ASP A 89 1.94 -30.30 -38.25
C ASP A 89 1.10 -29.24 -38.97
N LYS A 90 1.62 -28.68 -40.06
CA LYS A 90 0.81 -27.91 -41.01
C LYS A 90 0.11 -28.95 -41.85
N THR A 91 -1.17 -29.20 -41.63
CA THR A 91 -1.98 -30.13 -42.44
C THR A 91 -1.73 -29.91 -43.93
N ALA A 92 -0.85 -30.74 -44.49
CA ALA A 92 -0.68 -30.89 -45.92
C ALA A 92 -1.83 -31.79 -46.38
N ILE A 93 -2.61 -31.25 -47.31
CA ILE A 93 -3.62 -31.99 -48.08
C ILE A 93 -2.96 -33.29 -48.59
N MET A 94 -3.38 -34.45 -48.09
CA MET A 94 -3.08 -35.73 -48.72
C MET A 94 -4.37 -36.41 -49.13
N GLU A 95 -4.59 -36.39 -50.44
CA GLU A 95 -5.42 -37.34 -51.16
C GLU A 95 -4.95 -38.78 -50.93
N SER A 96 -5.90 -39.68 -51.14
CA SER A 96 -5.79 -41.13 -51.41
C SER A 96 -5.58 -42.05 -50.21
N GLY A 97 -6.62 -42.87 -50.01
CA GLY A 97 -6.78 -43.74 -48.85
C GLY A 97 -6.02 -45.05 -48.91
N VAL A 98 -5.83 -45.62 -47.72
CA VAL A 98 -5.89 -47.05 -47.41
C VAL A 98 -6.39 -47.15 -45.96
N GLU A 99 -7.40 -47.99 -45.73
CA GLU A 99 -7.96 -48.30 -44.41
C GLU A 99 -7.02 -49.21 -43.62
N SER A 100 -6.78 -48.90 -42.35
CA SER A 100 -6.38 -49.88 -41.34
C SER A 100 -6.90 -49.44 -39.97
N GLU A 101 -7.65 -50.36 -39.35
CA GLU A 101 -8.29 -50.23 -38.04
C GLU A 101 -7.27 -50.26 -36.89
N SER A 102 -7.64 -49.63 -35.77
CA SER A 102 -6.92 -49.50 -34.49
C SER A 102 -5.77 -48.47 -34.42
N GLU A 103 -6.13 -47.20 -34.25
CA GLU A 103 -5.55 -46.32 -33.21
C GLU A 103 -6.41 -45.06 -33.10
N THR A 104 -7.14 -44.95 -32.00
CA THR A 104 -7.99 -43.81 -31.66
C THR A 104 -7.13 -42.59 -31.31
N THR A 105 -7.15 -41.54 -32.14
CA THR A 105 -6.93 -40.09 -31.84
C THR A 105 -5.71 -39.74 -30.95
N ASN A 106 -4.74 -38.94 -31.39
CA ASN A 106 -4.95 -37.51 -31.64
C ASN A 106 -3.86 -36.92 -32.58
N PRO A 107 -4.16 -36.53 -33.82
CA PRO A 107 -3.31 -35.61 -34.56
C PRO A 107 -3.43 -34.25 -33.86
N ARG A 108 -2.38 -33.85 -33.11
CA ARG A 108 -2.38 -32.66 -32.24
C ARG A 108 -3.12 -31.49 -32.87
N ASP A 109 -4.20 -31.06 -32.21
CA ASP A 109 -4.90 -29.83 -32.55
C ASP A 109 -3.92 -28.67 -32.32
N GLY A 110 -3.41 -28.08 -33.41
CA GLY A 110 -2.38 -27.04 -33.38
C GLY A 110 -2.79 -25.83 -32.53
N ILE A 111 -4.10 -25.64 -32.33
CA ILE A 111 -4.70 -24.51 -31.62
C ILE A 111 -4.25 -24.46 -30.14
N SER A 112 -4.27 -25.58 -29.40
CA SER A 112 -3.87 -25.58 -27.98
C SER A 112 -2.39 -25.26 -27.81
N LEU A 113 -1.54 -25.82 -28.70
CA LEU A 113 -0.10 -25.62 -28.70
C LEU A 113 0.29 -24.21 -29.16
N GLU A 114 -0.38 -23.67 -30.18
CA GLU A 114 -0.20 -22.29 -30.64
C GLU A 114 -0.58 -21.29 -29.54
N TYR A 115 -1.72 -21.51 -28.88
CA TYR A 115 -2.13 -20.66 -27.77
C TYR A 115 -1.17 -20.76 -26.58
N LEU A 116 -0.65 -21.96 -26.28
CA LEU A 116 0.35 -22.17 -25.24
C LEU A 116 1.64 -21.41 -25.54
N LYS A 117 2.14 -21.48 -26.78
CA LYS A 117 3.35 -20.75 -27.21
C LYS A 117 3.14 -19.24 -27.07
N LEU A 118 1.99 -18.74 -27.51
CA LEU A 118 1.61 -17.33 -27.39
C LEU A 118 1.57 -16.86 -25.93
N LEU A 119 0.92 -17.60 -25.03
CA LEU A 119 0.85 -17.22 -23.61
C LEU A 119 2.22 -17.26 -22.93
N ASN A 120 3.09 -18.21 -23.28
CA ASN A 120 4.46 -18.21 -22.77
C ASN A 120 5.24 -17.01 -23.31
N GLU A 121 5.06 -16.62 -24.57
CA GLU A 121 5.69 -15.43 -25.13
C GLU A 121 5.23 -14.14 -24.43
N ILE A 122 3.93 -14.01 -24.16
CA ILE A 122 3.37 -12.89 -23.37
C ILE A 122 3.99 -12.88 -21.97
N LYS A 123 4.12 -14.05 -21.34
CA LYS A 123 4.68 -14.16 -19.99
C LYS A 123 6.18 -13.82 -19.93
N GLU A 124 6.97 -14.27 -20.90
CA GLU A 124 8.42 -14.14 -20.86
C GLU A 124 8.94 -12.84 -21.51
N LEU A 125 8.18 -12.23 -22.43
CA LEU A 125 8.59 -11.01 -23.14
C LEU A 125 7.78 -9.78 -22.72
N VAL A 126 6.44 -9.87 -22.80
CA VAL A 126 5.56 -8.70 -22.62
C VAL A 126 5.51 -8.28 -21.14
N LEU A 127 5.43 -9.26 -20.22
CA LEU A 127 5.39 -8.97 -18.79
C LEU A 127 6.63 -8.21 -18.28
N PRO A 128 7.87 -8.71 -18.46
CA PRO A 128 9.06 -7.99 -17.96
C PRO A 128 9.19 -6.58 -18.55
N GLU A 129 8.93 -6.42 -19.84
CA GLU A 129 9.07 -5.14 -20.55
C GLU A 129 8.10 -4.06 -20.03
N LEU A 130 6.98 -4.46 -19.43
CA LEU A 130 5.96 -3.54 -18.91
C LEU A 130 6.00 -3.41 -17.39
N LEU A 131 6.31 -4.48 -16.68
CA LEU A 131 6.39 -4.48 -15.22
C LEU A 131 7.60 -3.70 -14.72
N GLU A 132 8.76 -3.78 -15.38
CA GLU A 132 9.96 -3.04 -14.96
C GLU A 132 9.75 -1.52 -15.02
N PRO A 133 9.25 -0.92 -16.12
CA PRO A 133 8.88 0.50 -16.13
C PRO A 133 7.84 0.87 -15.08
N MET A 134 6.85 0.01 -14.82
CA MET A 134 5.82 0.27 -13.80
C MET A 134 6.43 0.30 -12.40
N GLN A 135 7.36 -0.61 -12.12
CA GLN A 135 8.08 -0.64 -10.86
C GLN A 135 8.80 0.70 -10.63
N VAL A 136 9.60 1.13 -11.59
CA VAL A 136 10.47 2.32 -11.46
C VAL A 136 9.68 3.63 -11.48
N THR A 137 8.64 3.74 -12.32
CA THR A 137 7.93 5.01 -12.54
C THR A 137 6.69 5.19 -11.68
N VAL A 138 6.17 4.10 -11.11
CA VAL A 138 4.92 4.11 -10.32
C VAL A 138 5.11 3.54 -8.92
N ILE A 139 5.57 2.30 -8.80
CA ILE A 139 5.61 1.61 -7.51
C ILE A 139 6.66 2.22 -6.58
N ASP A 140 7.90 2.40 -7.07
CA ASP A 140 9.00 2.92 -6.26
C ASP A 140 8.72 4.36 -5.77
N PRO A 141 8.26 5.31 -6.63
CA PRO A 141 7.90 6.65 -6.17
C PRO A 141 6.79 6.68 -5.11
N VAL A 142 5.78 5.81 -5.24
CA VAL A 142 4.69 5.73 -4.25
C VAL A 142 5.18 5.10 -2.94
N SER A 143 6.08 4.12 -3.01
CA SER A 143 6.76 3.51 -1.85
C SER A 143 7.65 4.52 -1.11
N ASP A 144 8.41 5.33 -1.85
CA ASP A 144 9.21 6.42 -1.29
C ASP A 144 8.31 7.47 -0.61
N LEU A 145 7.19 7.83 -1.25
CA LEU A 145 6.22 8.76 -0.67
C LEU A 145 5.67 8.24 0.66
N LYS A 146 5.34 6.95 0.74
CA LYS A 146 4.92 6.30 1.99
C LYS A 146 6.02 6.36 3.04
N SER A 147 7.27 6.08 2.67
CA SER A 147 8.41 6.15 3.59
C SER A 147 8.58 7.55 4.17
N TYR A 148 8.46 8.60 3.35
CA TYR A 148 8.45 9.99 3.83
C TYR A 148 7.27 10.28 4.76
N ASN A 149 6.07 9.80 4.45
CA ASN A 149 4.91 9.93 5.33
C ASN A 149 5.16 9.30 6.70
N GLU A 150 5.80 8.12 6.78
CA GLU A 150 6.13 7.50 8.06
C GLU A 150 7.10 8.35 8.89
N GLU A 151 8.10 8.97 8.26
CA GLU A 151 9.03 9.86 8.94
C GLU A 151 8.34 11.11 9.49
N ILE A 152 7.49 11.74 8.69
CA ILE A 152 6.69 12.90 9.11
C ILE A 152 5.77 12.52 10.27
N GLN A 153 5.11 11.36 10.19
CA GLN A 153 4.26 10.86 11.28
C GLN A 153 5.03 10.66 12.59
N ARG A 154 6.30 10.19 12.52
CA ARG A 154 7.18 10.10 13.70
C ARG A 154 7.50 11.48 14.27
N LEU A 155 7.70 12.49 13.43
CA LEU A 155 7.95 13.88 13.86
C LEU A 155 6.71 14.53 14.48
N ILE A 156 5.52 14.34 13.90
CA ILE A 156 4.23 14.78 14.47
C ILE A 156 4.05 14.15 15.86
N SER A 157 4.30 12.85 15.99
CA SER A 157 4.26 12.15 17.27
C SER A 157 5.29 12.70 18.27
N LYS A 158 6.47 13.11 17.79
CA LYS A 158 7.51 13.75 18.61
C LYS A 158 7.05 15.12 19.10
N ARG A 159 6.42 15.93 18.25
CA ARG A 159 5.80 17.21 18.61
C ARG A 159 4.75 17.02 19.68
N GLY A 160 3.83 16.06 19.53
CA GLY A 160 2.80 15.78 20.55
C GLY A 160 3.40 15.49 21.94
N ARG A 161 4.49 14.72 22.00
CA ARG A 161 5.23 14.48 23.26
C ARG A 161 5.88 15.74 23.82
N LYS A 162 6.42 16.61 22.96
CA LYS A 162 7.06 17.87 23.38
C LYS A 162 6.06 18.92 23.85
N LYS A 163 4.92 19.02 23.18
CA LYS A 163 3.77 19.82 23.61
C LYS A 163 3.32 19.42 25.02
N PHE A 164 3.18 18.12 25.25
CA PHE A 164 2.82 17.60 26.57
C PHE A 164 3.88 17.91 27.64
N ASP A 165 5.18 17.71 27.33
CA ASP A 165 6.27 18.05 28.26
C ASP A 165 6.24 19.56 28.61
N TYR A 166 5.96 20.43 27.63
CA TYR A 166 5.78 21.87 27.81
C TYR A 166 4.59 22.19 28.74
N ASP A 167 3.41 21.63 28.49
CA ASP A 167 2.20 21.89 29.29
C ASP A 167 2.37 21.47 30.76
N VAL A 168 3.06 20.34 31.00
CA VAL A 168 3.39 19.86 32.35
C VAL A 168 4.32 20.83 33.08
N LEU A 169 5.36 21.32 32.40
CA LEU A 169 6.31 22.26 32.99
C LEU A 169 5.68 23.64 33.22
N LYS A 170 4.84 24.11 32.28
CA LYS A 170 4.05 25.35 32.42
C LYS A 170 3.19 25.29 33.67
N THR A 171 2.41 24.22 33.84
CA THR A 171 1.52 24.05 35.00
C THR A 171 2.30 24.01 36.32
N LYS A 172 3.48 23.37 36.34
CA LYS A 172 4.36 23.35 37.52
C LYS A 172 4.95 24.72 37.83
N PHE A 173 5.41 25.43 36.80
CA PHE A 173 5.94 26.78 36.90
C PHE A 173 4.88 27.74 37.47
N ASP A 174 3.68 27.76 36.89
CA ASP A 174 2.57 28.63 37.33
C ASP A 174 2.16 28.34 38.79
N LYS A 175 2.17 27.07 39.20
CA LYS A 175 1.87 26.69 40.58
C LYS A 175 2.94 27.17 41.55
N LEU A 176 4.22 26.92 41.25
CA LEU A 176 5.34 27.36 42.08
C LEU A 176 5.42 28.89 42.15
N GLN A 177 5.17 29.59 41.05
CA GLN A 177 5.11 31.05 41.00
C GLN A 177 4.04 31.59 41.97
N ARG A 178 2.81 31.04 41.94
CA ARG A 178 1.74 31.44 42.88
C ARG A 178 2.09 31.17 44.34
N GLU A 179 2.76 30.05 44.63
CA GLU A 179 3.24 29.74 45.98
C GLU A 179 4.30 30.75 46.45
N VAL A 180 5.25 31.10 45.58
CA VAL A 180 6.30 32.10 45.85
C VAL A 180 5.69 33.49 46.06
N ASP A 181 4.76 33.92 45.20
CA ASP A 181 4.11 35.24 45.31
C ASP A 181 3.29 35.35 46.61
N GLY A 182 2.58 34.28 46.99
CA GLY A 182 1.84 34.21 48.25
C GLY A 182 2.76 34.28 49.49
N LEU A 183 3.89 33.57 49.43
CA LEU A 183 4.91 33.62 50.49
C LEU A 183 5.57 35.01 50.58
N ASP A 184 5.94 35.64 49.45
CA ASP A 184 6.51 36.98 49.42
C ASP A 184 5.56 38.01 50.03
N TYR A 185 4.27 37.96 49.67
CA TYR A 185 3.24 38.80 50.27
C TYR A 185 3.15 38.60 51.79
N SER A 186 3.14 37.36 52.26
CA SER A 186 3.06 37.04 53.69
C SER A 186 4.25 37.61 54.48
N VAL A 187 5.46 37.52 53.92
CA VAL A 187 6.70 38.05 54.50
C VAL A 187 6.68 39.58 54.54
N ARG A 188 6.18 40.24 53.48
CA ARG A 188 6.05 41.71 53.43
C ARG A 188 4.98 42.26 54.35
N SER A 189 3.89 41.52 54.58
CA SER A 189 2.78 41.94 55.46
C SER A 189 3.13 41.94 56.97
N GLY A 190 4.37 41.58 57.33
CA GLY A 190 4.85 41.57 58.72
C GLY A 190 4.38 40.39 59.56
N ASN A 191 3.63 39.45 58.97
CA ASN A 191 3.00 38.33 59.68
C ASN A 191 3.89 37.07 59.84
N SER A 192 5.18 37.09 59.50
CA SER A 192 5.96 35.84 59.43
C SER A 192 7.39 35.87 59.98
N ALA A 193 7.70 34.77 60.68
CA ALA A 193 8.95 34.44 61.38
C ALA A 193 10.11 34.11 60.43
N ALA A 194 11.33 34.00 60.96
CA ALA A 194 12.55 33.64 60.22
C ALA A 194 12.38 32.38 59.33
N GLU A 195 11.53 31.44 59.74
CA GLU A 195 11.22 30.21 59.00
C GLU A 195 10.55 30.47 57.64
N ALA A 196 9.65 31.45 57.54
CA ALA A 196 8.97 31.75 56.27
C ALA A 196 9.91 32.44 55.26
N LYS A 197 10.87 33.25 55.74
CA LYS A 197 11.94 33.78 54.89
C LYS A 197 12.83 32.65 54.35
N GLN A 198 13.14 31.66 55.17
CA GLN A 198 13.94 30.50 54.74
C GLN A 198 13.18 29.60 53.76
N GLN A 199 11.87 29.43 53.95
CA GLN A 199 11.01 28.71 52.99
C GLN A 199 10.89 29.45 51.65
N LEU A 200 10.78 30.79 51.68
CA LEU A 200 10.75 31.62 50.48
C LEU A 200 12.04 31.43 49.65
N ILE A 201 13.22 31.48 50.29
CA ILE A 201 14.51 31.28 49.60
C ILE A 201 14.54 29.92 48.89
N LYS A 202 14.15 28.83 49.58
CA LYS A 202 14.12 27.48 48.99
C LYS A 202 13.14 27.37 47.82
N GLN A 203 11.98 28.02 47.91
CA GLN A 203 10.97 27.97 46.84
C GLN A 203 11.39 28.82 45.64
N VAL A 204 12.10 29.93 45.86
CA VAL A 204 12.71 30.74 44.80
C VAL A 204 13.79 29.96 44.07
N GLU A 205 14.70 29.28 44.78
CA GLU A 205 15.72 28.41 44.16
C GLU A 205 15.07 27.32 43.29
N ARG A 206 14.02 26.67 43.81
CA ARG A 206 13.27 25.66 43.06
C ARG A 206 12.52 26.24 41.86
N LEU A 207 11.99 27.46 41.98
CA LEU A 207 11.33 28.16 40.89
C LEU A 207 12.32 28.47 39.77
N ASP A 208 13.54 28.90 40.10
CA ASP A 208 14.58 29.18 39.10
C ASP A 208 15.01 27.92 38.34
N GLU A 209 15.14 26.77 39.02
CA GLU A 209 15.38 25.48 38.38
C GLU A 209 14.26 25.11 37.39
N VAL A 210 13.01 25.19 37.83
CA VAL A 210 11.85 24.86 37.00
C VAL A 210 11.69 25.85 35.84
N LYS A 211 12.03 27.12 36.04
CA LYS A 211 12.02 28.15 35.00
C LYS A 211 13.03 27.85 33.90
N LEU A 212 14.22 27.38 34.25
CA LEU A 212 15.23 26.95 33.29
C LEU A 212 14.71 25.77 32.44
N ASP A 213 14.18 24.73 33.10
CA ASP A 213 13.59 23.56 32.43
C ASP A 213 12.42 23.93 31.52
N PHE A 214 11.54 24.83 31.99
CA PHE A 214 10.40 25.34 31.22
C PHE A 214 10.86 26.08 29.96
N THR A 215 11.83 26.99 30.09
CA THR A 215 12.37 27.77 28.95
C THR A 215 12.99 26.86 27.90
N GLN A 216 13.73 25.83 28.33
CA GLN A 216 14.28 24.83 27.42
C GLN A 216 13.19 24.01 26.70
N ALA A 217 12.18 23.56 27.44
CA ALA A 217 11.06 22.81 26.86
C ALA A 217 10.24 23.67 25.88
N GLN A 218 10.03 24.95 26.21
CA GLN A 218 9.37 25.92 25.34
C GLN A 218 10.13 26.10 24.03
N SER A 219 11.43 26.39 24.08
CA SER A 219 12.25 26.56 22.88
C SER A 219 12.21 25.32 21.98
N ILE A 220 12.36 24.11 22.54
CA ILE A 220 12.31 22.86 21.78
C ILE A 220 10.94 22.63 21.14
N TYR A 221 9.86 22.93 21.86
CA TYR A 221 8.50 22.78 21.35
C TYR A 221 8.21 23.79 20.24
N GLU A 222 8.51 25.07 20.46
CA GLU A 222 8.24 26.14 19.50
C GLU A 222 9.04 25.96 18.21
N GLU A 223 10.32 25.59 18.31
CA GLU A 223 11.17 25.29 17.15
C GLU A 223 10.57 24.13 16.33
N LEU A 224 10.23 23.01 16.99
CA LEU A 224 9.66 21.85 16.32
C LEU A 224 8.27 22.13 15.74
N ASN A 225 7.44 22.90 16.46
CA ASN A 225 6.09 23.27 16.03
C ASN A 225 6.14 24.17 14.80
N GLY A 226 6.94 25.25 14.85
CA GLY A 226 7.10 26.18 13.75
C GLY A 226 7.66 25.50 12.51
N ARG A 227 8.68 24.65 12.68
CA ARG A 227 9.25 23.86 11.58
C ARG A 227 8.19 22.97 10.94
N LEU A 228 7.45 22.18 11.72
CA LEU A 228 6.43 21.29 11.17
C LEU A 228 5.28 22.05 10.50
N LYS A 229 4.86 23.21 11.01
CA LYS A 229 3.83 24.03 10.36
C LYS A 229 4.25 24.46 8.95
N ASN A 230 5.50 24.89 8.80
CA ASN A 230 6.03 25.35 7.51
C ASN A 230 6.31 24.19 6.55
N GLU A 231 6.99 23.15 7.03
CA GLU A 231 7.41 22.02 6.18
C GLU A 231 6.24 21.15 5.74
N LEU A 232 5.19 20.99 6.57
CA LEU A 232 4.06 20.14 6.24
C LEU A 232 3.23 20.68 5.07
N ASP A 233 3.05 22.00 4.99
CA ASP A 233 2.37 22.63 3.86
C ASP A 233 3.18 22.48 2.58
N GLN A 234 4.49 22.72 2.65
CA GLN A 234 5.40 22.56 1.52
C GLN A 234 5.39 21.13 1.01
N TYR A 235 5.50 20.16 1.92
CA TYR A 235 5.42 18.74 1.59
C TYR A 235 4.11 18.38 0.90
N LEU A 236 2.97 18.82 1.45
CA LEU A 236 1.68 18.60 0.83
C LEU A 236 1.58 19.26 -0.55
N SER A 237 2.20 20.42 -0.77
CA SER A 237 2.19 21.07 -2.10
C SER A 237 2.96 20.28 -3.16
N LEU A 238 4.05 19.60 -2.78
CA LEU A 238 4.88 18.79 -3.66
C LEU A 238 4.20 17.48 -4.11
N ARG A 239 3.09 17.10 -3.48
CA ARG A 239 2.34 15.88 -3.84
C ARG A 239 1.97 15.83 -5.32
N PHE A 240 1.57 16.96 -5.91
CA PHE A 240 1.16 17.03 -7.31
C PHE A 240 2.35 16.79 -8.24
N SER A 241 3.52 17.34 -7.89
CA SER A 241 4.76 17.17 -8.65
C SER A 241 5.24 15.72 -8.71
N LEU A 242 4.85 14.89 -7.73
CA LEU A 242 5.16 13.46 -7.73
C LEU A 242 4.02 12.62 -8.33
N LEU A 243 2.78 12.84 -7.89
CA LEU A 243 1.65 11.99 -8.25
C LEU A 243 1.24 12.15 -9.70
N ASP A 244 1.22 13.37 -10.25
CA ASP A 244 0.78 13.61 -11.63
C ASP A 244 1.62 12.83 -12.65
N PRO A 245 2.98 12.91 -12.66
CA PRO A 245 3.78 12.14 -13.60
C PRO A 245 3.73 10.63 -13.33
N THR A 246 3.56 10.21 -12.08
CA THR A 246 3.38 8.79 -11.73
C THR A 246 2.07 8.24 -12.30
N PHE A 247 0.95 8.95 -12.14
CA PHE A 247 -0.34 8.54 -12.72
C PHE A 247 -0.33 8.60 -14.25
N GLU A 248 0.31 9.60 -14.84
CA GLU A 248 0.46 9.66 -16.29
C GLU A 248 1.27 8.46 -16.82
N SER A 249 2.36 8.10 -16.14
CA SER A 249 3.17 6.92 -16.49
C SER A 249 2.37 5.64 -16.33
N PHE A 250 1.58 5.51 -15.25
CA PHE A 250 0.71 4.36 -15.03
C PHE A 250 -0.30 4.16 -16.17
N ILE A 251 -1.01 5.22 -16.58
CA ILE A 251 -1.98 5.15 -17.68
C ILE A 251 -1.30 4.75 -19.01
N LYS A 252 -0.12 5.32 -19.28
CA LYS A 252 0.66 4.99 -20.48
C LYS A 252 1.09 3.51 -20.49
N ILE A 253 1.55 3.00 -19.37
CA ILE A 253 1.95 1.58 -19.23
C ILE A 253 0.74 0.67 -19.40
N GLN A 254 -0.40 0.99 -18.77
CA GLN A 254 -1.62 0.22 -18.97
C GLN A 254 -2.09 0.23 -20.43
N THR A 255 -2.04 1.37 -21.10
CA THR A 255 -2.40 1.48 -22.51
C THR A 255 -1.50 0.62 -23.38
N LYS A 256 -0.17 0.67 -23.15
CA LYS A 256 0.80 -0.18 -23.84
C LYS A 256 0.52 -1.66 -23.57
N LEU A 257 0.29 -2.04 -22.31
CA LEU A 257 -0.01 -3.42 -21.92
C LEU A 257 -1.21 -3.98 -22.67
N TYR A 258 -2.35 -3.28 -22.65
CA TYR A 258 -3.54 -3.77 -23.35
C TYR A 258 -3.38 -3.76 -24.86
N GLY A 259 -2.61 -2.80 -25.41
CA GLY A 259 -2.24 -2.77 -26.82
C GLY A 259 -1.41 -3.99 -27.24
N ASP A 260 -0.32 -4.26 -26.52
CA ASP A 260 0.58 -5.39 -26.80
C ASP A 260 -0.14 -6.74 -26.67
N LEU A 261 -1.00 -6.89 -25.65
CA LEU A 261 -1.84 -8.08 -25.49
C LEU A 261 -2.82 -8.25 -26.65
N TYR A 262 -3.48 -7.18 -27.07
CA TYR A 262 -4.42 -7.20 -28.18
C TYR A 262 -3.71 -7.57 -29.49
N GLU A 263 -2.57 -6.95 -29.77
CA GLU A 263 -1.77 -7.25 -30.95
C GLU A 263 -1.32 -8.71 -30.96
N LYS A 264 -0.78 -9.22 -29.85
CA LYS A 264 -0.33 -10.61 -29.74
C LYS A 264 -1.47 -11.63 -29.90
N LEU A 265 -2.64 -11.36 -29.30
CA LEU A 265 -3.82 -12.22 -29.42
C LEU A 265 -4.45 -12.18 -30.82
N THR A 266 -4.32 -11.06 -31.54
CA THR A 266 -4.93 -10.89 -32.87
C THR A 266 -3.99 -11.30 -34.00
N SER A 267 -2.68 -11.07 -33.85
CA SER A 267 -1.67 -11.40 -34.87
C SER A 267 -1.56 -12.91 -35.10
N ASN A 268 -1.74 -13.68 -34.03
CA ASN A 268 -2.00 -15.10 -34.11
C ASN A 268 -3.52 -15.26 -34.10
N THR A 269 -4.18 -15.05 -35.25
CA THR A 269 -5.45 -15.74 -35.50
C THR A 269 -5.13 -17.21 -35.32
N LEU A 270 -5.33 -17.70 -34.09
CA LEU A 270 -5.43 -19.10 -33.75
C LEU A 270 -6.15 -19.72 -34.92
N SER A 271 -5.51 -20.69 -35.54
CA SER A 271 -6.00 -21.36 -36.74
C SER A 271 -7.26 -22.16 -36.39
N ILE A 272 -8.31 -21.46 -35.96
CA ILE A 272 -9.65 -21.98 -35.78
C ILE A 272 -10.02 -22.43 -37.18
N ASP A 273 -10.10 -23.75 -37.33
CA ASP A 273 -10.44 -24.39 -38.59
C ASP A 273 -11.63 -23.67 -39.24
N GLY A 274 -11.53 -23.38 -40.54
CA GLY A 274 -12.54 -22.62 -41.29
C GLY A 274 -13.94 -23.24 -41.16
N MET A 275 -14.02 -24.57 -41.00
CA MET A 275 -15.28 -25.26 -40.74
C MET A 275 -15.91 -24.86 -39.40
N THR A 276 -15.11 -24.65 -38.36
CA THR A 276 -15.61 -24.23 -37.03
C THR A 276 -16.12 -22.79 -37.06
N ILE A 277 -15.49 -21.93 -37.87
CA ILE A 277 -15.93 -20.54 -38.07
C ILE A 277 -17.25 -20.49 -38.85
N GLU A 278 -17.38 -21.29 -39.92
CA GLU A 278 -18.62 -21.41 -40.68
C GLU A 278 -19.77 -21.99 -39.86
N GLU A 279 -19.49 -22.99 -39.01
CA GLU A 279 -20.46 -23.57 -38.08
C GLU A 279 -20.89 -22.61 -36.96
N TYR A 280 -19.95 -21.79 -36.45
CA TYR A 280 -20.25 -20.71 -35.49
C TYR A 280 -21.19 -19.67 -36.12
N ASN A 281 -20.85 -19.21 -37.34
CA ASN A 281 -21.66 -18.25 -38.08
C ASN A 281 -23.04 -18.79 -38.49
N ALA A 282 -23.18 -20.12 -38.57
CA ALA A 282 -24.43 -20.80 -38.87
C ALA A 282 -25.25 -21.20 -37.62
N GLU A 283 -24.80 -20.84 -36.40
CA GLU A 283 -25.42 -21.20 -35.11
C GLU A 283 -25.55 -22.72 -34.85
N LYS A 284 -24.74 -23.56 -35.52
CA LYS A 284 -24.84 -25.04 -35.46
C LYS A 284 -23.93 -25.70 -34.43
N ILE A 285 -23.09 -24.91 -33.75
CA ILE A 285 -22.12 -25.44 -32.78
C ILE A 285 -22.82 -26.09 -31.58
N ASP A 286 -23.87 -25.46 -31.07
CA ASP A 286 -24.60 -25.96 -29.91
C ASP A 286 -25.26 -27.32 -30.21
N ASP A 287 -25.89 -27.45 -31.38
CA ASP A 287 -26.47 -28.71 -31.85
C ASP A 287 -25.43 -29.83 -31.98
N ARG A 288 -24.22 -29.50 -32.46
CA ARG A 288 -23.11 -30.45 -32.59
C ARG A 288 -22.57 -30.87 -31.22
N LEU A 289 -22.44 -29.93 -30.29
CA LEU A 289 -22.03 -30.20 -28.91
C LEU A 289 -23.03 -31.14 -28.23
N ASP A 290 -24.32 -30.87 -28.36
CA ASP A 290 -25.38 -31.70 -27.80
C ASP A 290 -25.41 -33.10 -28.41
N GLN A 291 -25.16 -33.24 -29.72
CA GLN A 291 -25.01 -34.54 -30.36
C GLN A 291 -23.80 -35.31 -29.85
N ILE A 292 -22.66 -34.65 -29.62
CA ILE A 292 -21.46 -35.27 -29.07
C ILE A 292 -21.70 -35.70 -27.61
N LEU A 293 -22.34 -34.86 -26.80
CA LEU A 293 -22.73 -35.20 -25.43
C LEU A 293 -23.75 -36.34 -25.38
N ALA A 294 -24.69 -36.39 -26.33
CA ALA A 294 -25.64 -37.50 -26.45
C ALA A 294 -24.93 -38.81 -26.86
N LYS A 295 -23.95 -38.75 -27.77
CA LYS A 295 -23.11 -39.91 -28.11
C LYS A 295 -22.31 -40.38 -26.89
N MET A 296 -21.73 -39.47 -26.11
CA MET A 296 -21.04 -39.81 -24.85
C MET A 296 -21.98 -40.46 -23.83
N LYS A 297 -23.20 -39.95 -23.66
CA LYS A 297 -24.22 -40.54 -22.78
C LYS A 297 -24.72 -41.90 -23.27
N GLY A 298 -24.74 -42.12 -24.58
CA GLY A 298 -25.10 -43.39 -25.21
C GLY A 298 -24.04 -44.48 -25.10
N LEU A 299 -22.81 -44.14 -24.67
CA LEU A 299 -21.79 -45.13 -24.35
C LEU A 299 -22.26 -45.93 -23.12
N GLY A 300 -22.35 -47.26 -23.24
CA GLY A 300 -22.83 -48.16 -22.19
C GLY A 300 -22.00 -48.18 -20.88
N LEU A 301 -20.97 -47.33 -20.78
CA LEU A 301 -20.11 -47.14 -19.61
C LEU A 301 -20.89 -46.57 -18.41
N LEU A 302 -21.91 -45.74 -18.66
CA LEU A 302 -22.79 -45.17 -17.61
C LEU A 302 -23.87 -46.14 -17.13
N ASN A 303 -24.13 -47.22 -17.88
CA ASN A 303 -25.12 -48.27 -17.55
C ASN A 303 -24.48 -49.55 -16.98
N MET A 304 -23.18 -49.53 -16.67
CA MET A 304 -22.46 -50.64 -16.03
C MET A 304 -22.35 -50.51 -14.50
N ALA A 305 -23.18 -49.67 -13.87
CA ALA A 305 -23.36 -49.58 -12.42
C ALA A 305 -24.75 -50.09 -12.01
#